data_AF-A0A6P0TSK8-F1
#
_entry.id   AF-A0A6P0TSK8-F1
#
_cell.length_a   1.000
_cell.length_b   1.000
_cell.length_c   1.000
_cell.angle_alpha   90.00
_cell.angle_beta   90.00
_cell.angle_gamma   90.00
#
_symmetry.space_group_name_H-M   'P 1'
#
loop_
_entity.id
_entity.type
_entity.pdbx_description
1 polymer ?
#
loop_
_entity_poly.entity_id
_entity_poly.type
_entity_poly.pdbx_seq_one_letter_code
_entity_poly.pdbx_strand_id
1 'polypeptide(L)'
;MSSLLQSEQTTLGGVNNSHTKVSGLFLGNRIKIIEDVWELVLGQECGQELVSILQKMRSVNSPEGQAFNFLDSEIVQLIEQLELKDAIRAARAFALYFQLINIVEQHYEQRTQQLAYSNNKGLGKQIFKDDEVKDGKASSLRVGSIPIWSDNKNKPEGEGTFHYLFPLLRTLNVPSQLIQRLIDKLDIRLVFTAHPTEIVRHTIRTKQRRIAKIFQQLDRVEESLSEFSGNGEQEKSVVSSWETESLKEQLTEEIRLWWRTDEIHQFKPTVLDEVETTLHYFEDVLFEATPKLYQRFKQALHSSFPYLKPPTFNFCKFGSWVGADRDGNPFCTPEVTWQTACYQRKIVLDKYINITDSLIELLSLSLHWSDVLPELLDSL
;
A
#
# COMPACT_ATOMS: atom_id res chain seq x y z
N MET A 1 -22.37 -13.50 -2.00
CA MET A 1 -22.17 -12.08 -1.62
C MET A 1 -22.18 -11.17 -2.84
N SER A 2 -23.36 -10.65 -3.21
CA SER A 2 -23.52 -9.60 -4.25
C SER A 2 -24.14 -8.32 -3.69
N SER A 3 -24.61 -8.32 -2.43
CA SER A 3 -25.45 -7.25 -1.90
C SER A 3 -24.72 -6.14 -1.16
N LEU A 4 -23.49 -6.37 -0.65
CA LEU A 4 -22.68 -5.29 -0.07
C LEU A 4 -22.17 -4.28 -1.12
N LEU A 5 -22.25 -4.63 -2.41
CA LEU A 5 -21.92 -3.75 -3.53
C LEU A 5 -23.17 -3.23 -4.29
N GLN A 6 -24.37 -3.69 -3.96
CA GLN A 6 -25.60 -3.24 -4.63
C GLN A 6 -26.21 -1.98 -3.99
N SER A 7 -25.82 -1.60 -2.78
CA SER A 7 -26.33 -0.39 -2.11
C SER A 7 -25.66 0.91 -2.56
N GLU A 8 -24.61 0.87 -3.39
CA GLU A 8 -23.98 2.08 -3.96
C GLU A 8 -24.59 2.53 -5.30
N GLN A 9 -25.58 1.79 -5.84
CA GLN A 9 -26.30 2.21 -7.05
C GLN A 9 -27.67 2.79 -6.71
N THR A 10 -27.73 3.97 -6.09
CA THR A 10 -28.93 4.79 -6.18
C THR A 10 -28.59 6.28 -6.26
N THR A 11 -28.57 6.76 -7.51
CA THR A 11 -28.81 8.13 -7.98
C THR A 11 -27.99 9.28 -7.36
N LEU A 12 -26.96 9.72 -8.08
CA LEU A 12 -26.71 11.14 -8.35
C LEU A 12 -25.97 11.28 -9.68
N GLY A 13 -26.52 12.14 -10.54
CA GLY A 13 -26.20 12.20 -11.96
C GLY A 13 -24.81 12.74 -12.30
N GLY A 14 -24.25 12.16 -13.36
CA GLY A 14 -23.56 12.91 -14.42
C GLY A 14 -22.14 13.38 -14.16
N VAL A 15 -21.17 12.47 -14.06
CA VAL A 15 -19.82 12.63 -14.65
C VAL A 15 -19.30 11.22 -15.04
N ASN A 16 -18.70 11.10 -16.24
CA ASN A 16 -18.19 9.85 -16.82
C ASN A 16 -17.17 9.14 -15.90
N ASN A 17 -17.54 8.00 -15.30
CA ASN A 17 -16.69 7.22 -14.38
C ASN A 17 -16.54 5.75 -14.83
N SER A 18 -15.95 5.53 -16.01
CA SER A 18 -15.70 4.18 -16.54
C SER A 18 -14.67 3.40 -15.71
N HIS A 19 -13.62 4.06 -15.22
CA HIS A 19 -12.52 3.42 -14.46
C HIS A 19 -12.93 2.92 -13.07
N THR A 20 -13.86 3.61 -12.39
CA THR A 20 -14.38 3.22 -11.07
C THR A 20 -15.28 2.00 -11.18
N LYS A 21 -16.09 1.91 -12.24
CA LYS A 21 -16.90 0.71 -12.54
C LYS A 21 -16.01 -0.50 -12.86
N VAL A 22 -14.95 -0.30 -13.63
CA VAL A 22 -13.98 -1.37 -13.96
C VAL A 22 -13.24 -1.84 -12.70
N SER A 23 -12.79 -0.91 -11.84
CA SER A 23 -12.12 -1.26 -10.57
C SER A 23 -13.04 -2.02 -9.61
N GLY A 24 -14.32 -1.69 -9.55
CA GLY A 24 -15.32 -2.44 -8.77
C GLY A 24 -15.56 -3.86 -9.29
N LEU A 25 -15.52 -4.06 -10.62
CA LEU A 25 -15.64 -5.40 -11.23
C LEU A 25 -14.42 -6.27 -10.92
N PHE A 26 -13.21 -5.69 -11.00
CA PHE A 26 -11.97 -6.38 -10.64
C PHE A 26 -11.94 -6.78 -9.16
N LEU A 27 -12.35 -5.88 -8.26
CA LEU A 27 -12.49 -6.16 -6.83
C LEU A 27 -13.41 -7.37 -6.59
N GLY A 28 -14.61 -7.36 -7.19
CA GLY A 28 -15.55 -8.47 -7.06
C GLY A 28 -15.00 -9.80 -7.60
N ASN A 29 -14.30 -9.77 -8.74
CA ASN A 29 -13.66 -10.95 -9.31
C ASN A 29 -12.57 -11.53 -8.38
N ARG A 30 -11.70 -10.68 -7.81
CA ARG A 30 -10.65 -11.14 -6.88
C ARG A 30 -11.22 -11.68 -5.57
N ILE A 31 -12.24 -11.05 -5.01
CA ILE A 31 -12.93 -11.57 -3.82
C ILE A 31 -13.45 -12.98 -4.10
N LYS A 32 -14.07 -13.20 -5.27
CA LYS A 32 -14.55 -14.52 -5.65
C LYS A 32 -13.42 -15.54 -5.79
N ILE A 33 -12.31 -15.18 -6.46
CA ILE A 33 -11.14 -16.06 -6.58
C ILE A 33 -10.59 -16.43 -5.20
N ILE A 34 -10.52 -15.48 -4.27
CA ILE A 34 -10.09 -15.77 -2.89
C ILE A 34 -11.06 -16.74 -2.21
N GLU A 35 -12.36 -16.51 -2.33
CA GLU A 35 -13.37 -17.40 -1.73
C GLU A 35 -13.22 -18.82 -2.24
N ASP A 36 -13.12 -18.99 -3.57
CA ASP A 36 -12.98 -20.30 -4.21
C ASP A 36 -11.68 -21.01 -3.74
N VAL A 37 -10.55 -20.28 -3.70
CA VAL A 37 -9.26 -20.84 -3.27
C VAL A 37 -9.26 -21.15 -1.77
N TRP A 38 -9.83 -20.28 -0.94
CA TRP A 38 -9.94 -20.48 0.50
C TRP A 38 -10.82 -21.69 0.83
N GLU A 39 -11.98 -21.83 0.19
CA GLU A 39 -12.84 -23.01 0.37
C GLU A 39 -12.13 -24.30 -0.09
N LEU A 40 -11.41 -24.25 -1.22
CA LEU A 40 -10.65 -25.38 -1.74
C LEU A 40 -9.54 -25.81 -0.76
N VAL A 41 -8.76 -24.86 -0.24
CA VAL A 41 -7.69 -25.15 0.74
C VAL A 41 -8.30 -25.73 2.01
N LEU A 42 -9.38 -25.15 2.55
CA LEU A 42 -10.02 -25.68 3.76
C LEU A 42 -10.62 -27.07 3.55
N GLY A 43 -11.24 -27.32 2.40
CA GLY A 43 -11.77 -28.65 2.05
C GLY A 43 -10.68 -29.71 2.01
N GLN A 44 -9.50 -29.37 1.45
CA GLN A 44 -8.35 -30.28 1.40
C GLN A 44 -7.66 -30.49 2.76
N GLU A 45 -7.57 -29.46 3.59
CA GLU A 45 -6.81 -29.50 4.85
C GLU A 45 -7.65 -29.95 6.06
N CYS A 46 -8.96 -29.67 6.05
CA CYS A 46 -9.85 -29.92 7.19
C CYS A 46 -11.02 -30.86 6.87
N GLY A 47 -11.26 -31.17 5.59
CA GLY A 47 -12.41 -31.94 5.14
C GLY A 47 -13.66 -31.09 4.91
N GLN A 48 -14.65 -31.69 4.26
CA GLN A 48 -15.87 -31.00 3.81
C GLN A 48 -16.82 -30.60 4.96
N GLU A 49 -16.70 -31.23 6.11
CA GLU A 49 -17.54 -30.97 7.29
C GLU A 49 -17.33 -29.56 7.83
N LEU A 50 -16.07 -29.13 8.00
CA LEU A 50 -15.75 -27.78 8.44
C LEU A 50 -16.23 -26.72 7.42
N VAL A 51 -16.04 -26.98 6.12
CA VAL A 51 -16.51 -26.08 5.06
C VAL A 51 -18.03 -25.93 5.13
N SER A 52 -18.76 -27.03 5.35
CA SER A 52 -20.21 -27.03 5.49
C SER A 52 -20.66 -26.23 6.72
N ILE A 53 -19.95 -26.36 7.86
CA ILE A 53 -20.21 -25.58 9.07
C ILE A 53 -19.99 -24.09 8.81
N LEU A 54 -18.88 -23.72 8.15
CA LEU A 54 -18.58 -22.33 7.82
C LEU A 54 -19.62 -21.73 6.86
N GLN A 55 -20.05 -22.49 5.85
CA GLN A 55 -21.13 -22.09 4.93
C GLN A 55 -22.47 -21.90 5.67
N LYS A 56 -22.80 -22.78 6.62
CA LYS A 56 -24.00 -22.65 7.45
C LYS A 56 -23.92 -21.42 8.37
N MET A 57 -22.78 -21.16 8.99
CA MET A 57 -22.56 -19.94 9.77
C MET A 57 -22.67 -18.68 8.90
N ARG A 58 -22.22 -18.75 7.64
CA ARG A 58 -22.33 -17.64 6.67
C ARG A 58 -23.76 -17.38 6.24
N SER A 59 -24.58 -18.41 6.02
CA SER A 59 -25.96 -18.26 5.53
C SER A 59 -26.93 -17.69 6.57
N VAL A 60 -26.62 -17.84 7.87
CA VAL A 60 -27.46 -17.36 8.96
C VAL A 60 -27.15 -15.89 9.34
N ASN A 61 -26.01 -15.36 8.92
CA ASN A 61 -25.67 -13.94 9.10
C ASN A 61 -26.29 -13.09 7.99
N SER A 62 -26.95 -11.98 8.37
CA SER A 62 -27.65 -11.10 7.42
C SER A 62 -26.68 -10.51 6.38
N PRO A 63 -27.16 -10.26 5.14
CA PRO A 63 -26.36 -9.69 4.06
C PRO A 63 -25.78 -8.30 4.34
N GLU A 64 -26.21 -7.61 5.40
CA GLU A 64 -25.74 -6.26 5.78
C GLU A 64 -24.82 -6.22 7.01
N GLY A 65 -24.43 -7.37 7.57
CA GLY A 65 -23.61 -7.40 8.81
C GLY A 65 -24.33 -6.86 10.05
N GLN A 66 -25.64 -6.65 9.97
CA GLN A 66 -26.49 -6.21 11.07
C GLN A 66 -27.28 -7.41 11.60
N ALA A 67 -26.77 -8.03 12.66
CA ALA A 67 -27.50 -9.06 13.40
C ALA A 67 -28.52 -8.40 14.33
N PHE A 68 -29.67 -7.99 13.79
CA PHE A 68 -30.72 -7.32 14.57
C PHE A 68 -31.25 -8.17 15.74
N ASN A 69 -31.12 -9.51 15.67
CA ASN A 69 -31.55 -10.46 16.71
C ASN A 69 -30.45 -11.53 16.97
N PHE A 70 -29.28 -11.13 17.47
CA PHE A 70 -28.15 -12.05 17.72
C PHE A 70 -28.42 -13.11 18.81
N LEU A 71 -29.22 -12.77 19.82
CA LEU A 71 -29.40 -13.58 21.05
C LEU A 71 -30.31 -14.82 20.87
N ASP A 72 -31.14 -14.87 19.82
CA ASP A 72 -32.02 -16.02 19.48
C ASP A 72 -31.52 -16.80 18.25
N SER A 73 -30.28 -16.56 17.82
CA SER A 73 -29.77 -17.11 16.55
C SER A 73 -29.32 -18.57 16.69
N GLU A 74 -29.70 -19.40 15.71
CA GLU A 74 -29.24 -20.80 15.57
C GLU A 74 -27.70 -20.92 15.55
N ILE A 75 -26.97 -19.83 15.30
CA ILE A 75 -25.51 -19.75 15.31
C ILE A 75 -24.94 -19.95 16.71
N VAL A 76 -25.53 -19.36 17.75
CA VAL A 76 -25.00 -19.47 19.12
C VAL A 76 -25.05 -20.92 19.57
N GLN A 77 -26.16 -21.61 19.32
CA GLN A 77 -26.31 -23.04 19.60
C GLN A 77 -25.32 -23.89 18.77
N LEU A 78 -25.12 -23.54 17.50
CA LEU A 78 -24.14 -24.22 16.64
C LEU A 78 -22.71 -24.07 17.19
N ILE A 79 -22.33 -22.87 17.64
CA ILE A 79 -21.00 -22.60 18.21
C ILE A 79 -20.83 -23.33 19.55
N GLU A 80 -21.83 -23.33 20.42
CA GLU A 80 -21.79 -24.02 21.72
C GLU A 80 -21.66 -25.54 21.58
N GLN A 81 -22.15 -26.10 20.47
CA GLN A 81 -22.07 -27.54 20.18
C GLN A 81 -20.76 -27.96 19.50
N LEU A 82 -19.91 -27.02 19.08
CA LEU A 82 -18.63 -27.37 18.45
C LEU A 82 -17.65 -27.95 19.46
N GLU A 83 -16.98 -29.03 19.06
CA GLU A 83 -15.80 -29.48 19.80
C GLU A 83 -14.72 -28.39 19.76
N LEU A 84 -13.92 -28.28 20.84
CA LEU A 84 -12.89 -27.25 20.97
C LEU A 84 -11.93 -27.20 19.76
N LYS A 85 -11.60 -28.37 19.20
CA LYS A 85 -10.73 -28.49 18.03
C LYS A 85 -11.33 -27.83 16.79
N ASP A 86 -12.62 -28.03 16.55
CA ASP A 86 -13.31 -27.47 15.39
C ASP A 86 -13.69 -26.01 15.60
N ALA A 87 -13.95 -25.59 16.83
CA ALA A 87 -14.08 -24.18 17.19
C ALA A 87 -12.78 -23.40 16.89
N ILE A 88 -11.61 -23.95 17.28
CA ILE A 88 -10.31 -23.33 16.97
C ILE A 88 -10.07 -23.24 15.46
N ARG A 89 -10.39 -24.32 14.72
CA ARG A 89 -10.25 -24.33 13.25
C ARG A 89 -11.19 -23.35 12.57
N ALA A 90 -12.46 -23.28 13.00
CA ALA A 90 -13.43 -22.33 12.47
C ALA A 90 -13.00 -20.88 12.72
N ALA A 91 -12.56 -20.57 13.95
CA ALA A 91 -12.04 -19.24 14.28
C ALA A 91 -10.84 -18.85 13.40
N ARG A 92 -9.90 -19.77 13.20
CA ARG A 92 -8.76 -19.55 12.30
C ARG A 92 -9.18 -19.38 10.85
N ALA A 93 -10.15 -20.16 10.37
CA ALA A 93 -10.66 -20.08 9.01
C ALA A 93 -11.27 -18.70 8.72
N PHE A 94 -12.09 -18.17 9.64
CA PHE A 94 -12.61 -16.82 9.56
C PHE A 94 -11.51 -15.75 9.65
N ALA A 95 -10.55 -15.89 10.58
CA ALA A 95 -9.44 -14.95 10.68
C ALA A 95 -8.65 -14.86 9.38
N LEU A 96 -8.29 -16.00 8.79
CA LEU A 96 -7.60 -16.06 7.49
C LEU A 96 -8.46 -15.43 6.39
N TYR A 97 -9.76 -15.72 6.35
CA TYR A 97 -10.69 -15.14 5.37
C TYR A 97 -10.69 -13.60 5.45
N PHE A 98 -10.88 -13.02 6.63
CA PHE A 98 -10.89 -11.57 6.80
C PHE A 98 -9.54 -10.93 6.45
N GLN A 99 -8.43 -11.57 6.82
CA GLN A 99 -7.10 -11.10 6.44
C GLN A 99 -6.91 -11.10 4.91
N LEU A 100 -7.38 -12.13 4.22
CA LEU A 100 -7.32 -12.23 2.76
C LEU A 100 -8.17 -11.15 2.07
N ILE A 101 -9.40 -10.92 2.55
CA ILE A 101 -10.27 -9.85 2.04
C ILE A 101 -9.62 -8.48 2.26
N ASN A 102 -9.07 -8.22 3.43
CA ASN A 102 -8.37 -6.96 3.73
C ASN A 102 -7.21 -6.71 2.76
N ILE A 103 -6.45 -7.74 2.36
CA ILE A 103 -5.37 -7.59 1.38
C ILE A 103 -5.92 -7.18 0.01
N VAL A 104 -7.02 -7.78 -0.42
CA VAL A 104 -7.66 -7.42 -1.70
C VAL A 104 -8.17 -6.00 -1.66
N GLU A 105 -8.91 -5.64 -0.62
CA GLU A 105 -9.42 -4.28 -0.43
C GLU A 105 -8.29 -3.27 -0.44
N GLN A 106 -7.23 -3.52 0.35
CA GLN A 106 -6.07 -2.64 0.39
C GLN A 106 -5.34 -2.56 -0.96
N HIS A 107 -5.23 -3.66 -1.69
CA HIS A 107 -4.64 -3.68 -3.04
C HIS A 107 -5.43 -2.80 -4.01
N TYR A 108 -6.77 -2.89 -4.02
CA TYR A 108 -7.61 -2.06 -4.89
C TYR A 108 -7.71 -0.61 -4.43
N GLU A 109 -7.67 -0.34 -3.14
CA GLU A 109 -7.58 1.02 -2.60
C GLU A 109 -6.26 1.68 -3.05
N GLN A 110 -5.13 0.99 -2.86
CA GLN A 110 -3.82 1.45 -3.33
C GLN A 110 -3.79 1.66 -4.84
N ARG A 111 -4.38 0.74 -5.61
CA ARG A 111 -4.47 0.85 -7.07
C ARG A 111 -5.29 2.06 -7.50
N THR A 112 -6.45 2.26 -6.89
CA THR A 112 -7.31 3.44 -7.12
C THR A 112 -6.54 4.73 -6.85
N GLN A 113 -5.81 4.78 -5.73
CA GLN A 113 -4.95 5.90 -5.40
C GLN A 113 -3.85 6.09 -6.47
N GLN A 114 -3.15 5.03 -6.89
CA GLN A 114 -2.12 5.08 -7.94
C GLN A 114 -2.65 5.53 -9.30
N LEU A 115 -3.86 5.11 -9.67
CA LEU A 115 -4.55 5.56 -10.88
C LEU A 115 -4.93 7.04 -10.77
N ALA A 116 -5.44 7.48 -9.62
CA ALA A 116 -5.67 8.90 -9.36
C ALA A 116 -4.37 9.71 -9.44
N TYR A 117 -3.23 9.18 -8.98
CA TYR A 117 -1.91 9.80 -9.18
C TYR A 117 -1.50 9.86 -10.66
N SER A 118 -1.75 8.80 -11.43
CA SER A 118 -1.34 8.71 -12.84
C SER A 118 -2.19 9.62 -13.73
N ASN A 119 -3.50 9.67 -13.50
CA ASN A 119 -4.43 10.59 -14.15
C ASN A 119 -4.17 12.05 -13.73
N ASN A 120 -3.66 12.30 -12.51
CA ASN A 120 -3.28 13.63 -12.06
C ASN A 120 -2.12 14.27 -12.83
N LYS A 121 -1.36 13.52 -13.66
CA LYS A 121 -0.45 14.13 -14.64
C LYS A 121 -1.20 15.08 -15.60
N GLY A 122 -2.52 14.94 -15.75
CA GLY A 122 -3.38 15.80 -16.56
C GLY A 122 -4.27 16.78 -15.79
N LEU A 123 -4.54 16.60 -14.48
CA LEU A 123 -5.51 17.43 -13.73
C LEU A 123 -5.07 18.87 -13.48
N GLY A 124 -3.76 19.15 -13.53
CA GLY A 124 -3.27 20.54 -13.59
C GLY A 124 -3.87 21.33 -14.77
N LYS A 125 -4.42 20.65 -15.79
CA LYS A 125 -5.19 21.25 -16.90
C LYS A 125 -6.72 21.19 -16.74
N GLN A 126 -7.27 20.27 -15.95
CA GLN A 126 -8.73 20.05 -15.88
C GLN A 126 -9.44 20.74 -14.71
N ILE A 127 -8.78 20.99 -13.58
CA ILE A 127 -9.36 21.83 -12.50
C ILE A 127 -9.73 23.23 -13.02
N PHE A 128 -9.12 23.66 -14.13
CA PHE A 128 -9.24 25.01 -14.68
C PHE A 128 -10.06 25.12 -15.98
N LYS A 129 -10.80 24.08 -16.39
CA LYS A 129 -11.74 24.19 -17.51
C LYS A 129 -13.16 24.62 -17.10
N ASP A 130 -13.57 24.33 -15.87
CA ASP A 130 -14.93 24.64 -15.40
C ASP A 130 -15.05 26.02 -14.72
N ASP A 131 -13.93 26.71 -14.48
CA ASP A 131 -13.89 28.10 -14.01
C ASP A 131 -13.41 29.05 -15.12
N GLU A 132 -14.02 28.97 -16.31
CA GLU A 132 -13.97 30.08 -17.26
C GLU A 132 -14.66 31.30 -16.62
N VAL A 133 -13.84 32.21 -16.12
CA VAL A 133 -14.21 33.54 -15.63
C VAL A 133 -14.96 34.28 -16.76
N LYS A 134 -16.30 34.26 -16.71
CA LYS A 134 -17.10 35.35 -17.27
C LYS A 134 -17.05 36.50 -16.27
N ASP A 135 -16.47 37.61 -16.74
CA ASP A 135 -16.38 38.92 -16.08
C ASP A 135 -15.48 39.05 -14.84
N GLY A 136 -14.23 39.47 -15.10
CA GLY A 136 -13.74 40.77 -14.61
C GLY A 136 -13.67 41.07 -13.12
N LYS A 137 -13.83 40.08 -12.22
CA LYS A 137 -13.60 40.25 -10.78
C LYS A 137 -12.68 39.16 -10.26
N ALA A 138 -11.48 39.54 -9.87
CA ALA A 138 -10.55 38.69 -9.14
C ALA A 138 -11.23 38.14 -7.88
N SER A 139 -11.62 36.87 -7.89
CA SER A 139 -12.09 36.16 -6.72
C SER A 139 -10.89 35.91 -5.80
N SER A 140 -10.69 36.80 -4.85
CA SER A 140 -9.83 36.53 -3.70
C SER A 140 -10.40 35.32 -2.95
N LEU A 141 -9.83 34.13 -3.17
CA LEU A 141 -10.08 32.96 -2.33
C LEU A 141 -9.77 33.37 -0.88
N ARG A 142 -10.81 33.47 -0.06
CA ARG A 142 -10.67 33.88 1.35
C ARG A 142 -9.89 32.80 2.08
N VAL A 143 -8.99 33.20 2.96
CA VAL A 143 -8.15 32.32 3.80
C VAL A 143 -8.97 31.27 4.62
N GLY A 144 -10.30 31.40 4.70
CA GLY A 144 -11.23 30.42 5.30
C GLY A 144 -11.74 29.30 4.37
N SER A 145 -11.38 29.26 3.09
CA SER A 145 -11.72 28.17 2.16
C SER A 145 -10.55 27.24 1.85
N ILE A 146 -9.45 27.34 2.61
CA ILE A 146 -8.42 26.30 2.65
C ILE A 146 -9.08 25.09 3.32
N PRO A 147 -9.16 23.91 2.68
CA PRO A 147 -9.70 22.73 3.33
C PRO A 147 -8.84 22.46 4.57
N ILE A 148 -9.42 22.72 5.75
CA ILE A 148 -8.89 22.17 6.99
C ILE A 148 -8.94 20.67 6.77
N TRP A 149 -7.78 20.01 6.94
CA TRP A 149 -7.66 18.57 6.80
C TRP A 149 -8.74 17.91 7.66
N SER A 150 -9.80 17.47 7.00
CA SER A 150 -11.00 16.88 7.59
C SER A 150 -11.25 15.60 6.82
N ASP A 151 -11.53 14.52 7.55
CA ASP A 151 -11.88 13.23 6.97
C ASP A 151 -13.31 13.23 6.39
N ASN A 152 -13.56 14.16 5.47
CA ASN A 152 -14.77 14.17 4.69
C ASN A 152 -14.67 13.17 3.54
N LYS A 153 -15.76 12.45 3.28
CA LYS A 153 -15.86 11.43 2.22
C LYS A 153 -15.77 11.97 0.78
N ASN A 154 -15.81 13.30 0.60
CA ASN A 154 -15.75 13.98 -0.70
C ASN A 154 -14.44 14.78 -0.85
N LYS A 155 -13.28 14.10 -0.81
CA LYS A 155 -11.98 14.73 -1.08
C LYS A 155 -11.78 14.86 -2.60
N PRO A 156 -11.42 16.05 -3.15
CA PRO A 156 -11.03 16.15 -4.55
C PRO A 156 -9.87 15.20 -4.87
N GLU A 157 -9.90 14.57 -6.05
CA GLU A 157 -8.90 13.60 -6.46
C GLU A 157 -7.47 14.19 -6.42
N GLY A 158 -6.60 13.62 -5.58
CA GLY A 158 -5.22 14.08 -5.41
C GLY A 158 -5.00 15.06 -4.26
N GLU A 159 -6.01 15.35 -3.44
CA GLU A 159 -5.84 16.07 -2.18
C GLU A 159 -4.82 15.36 -1.27
N GLY A 160 -3.89 16.13 -0.68
CA GLY A 160 -2.78 15.58 0.13
C GLY A 160 -1.49 15.26 -0.64
N THR A 161 -1.43 15.59 -1.94
CA THR A 161 -0.26 15.31 -2.80
C THR A 161 0.48 16.59 -3.21
N PHE A 162 1.77 16.50 -3.54
CA PHE A 162 2.52 17.67 -4.05
C PHE A 162 1.98 18.18 -5.39
N HIS A 163 1.44 17.28 -6.23
CA HIS A 163 0.87 17.63 -7.53
C HIS A 163 -0.42 18.44 -7.40
N TYR A 164 -1.13 18.32 -6.29
CA TYR A 164 -2.27 19.18 -5.95
C TYR A 164 -1.84 20.45 -5.20
N LEU A 165 -0.92 20.31 -4.24
CA LEU A 165 -0.49 21.39 -3.34
C LEU A 165 0.08 22.60 -4.10
N PHE A 166 1.05 22.40 -4.98
CA PHE A 166 1.73 23.54 -5.62
C PHE A 166 0.84 24.31 -6.61
N PRO A 167 0.00 23.67 -7.44
CA PRO A 167 -1.01 24.38 -8.22
C PRO A 167 -2.01 25.14 -7.36
N LEU A 168 -2.47 24.56 -6.25
CA LEU A 168 -3.37 25.23 -5.31
C LEU A 168 -2.73 26.50 -4.74
N LEU A 169 -1.47 26.43 -4.27
CA LEU A 169 -0.73 27.59 -3.76
C LEU A 169 -0.58 28.69 -4.81
N ARG A 170 -0.42 28.31 -6.09
CA ARG A 170 -0.36 29.26 -7.21
C ARG A 170 -1.70 29.96 -7.42
N THR A 171 -2.81 29.24 -7.41
CA THR A 171 -4.17 29.80 -7.54
C THR A 171 -4.52 30.73 -6.37
N LEU A 172 -4.07 30.38 -5.18
CA LEU A 172 -4.21 31.22 -3.98
C LEU A 172 -3.29 32.45 -3.99
N ASN A 173 -2.48 32.65 -5.03
CA ASN A 173 -1.51 33.74 -5.16
C ASN A 173 -0.58 33.84 -3.94
N VAL A 174 -0.15 32.69 -3.38
CA VAL A 174 0.78 32.68 -2.27
C VAL A 174 2.14 33.23 -2.73
N PRO A 175 2.73 34.21 -2.02
CA PRO A 175 4.00 34.81 -2.43
C PRO A 175 5.13 33.78 -2.54
N SER A 176 5.80 33.72 -3.69
CA SER A 176 6.86 32.73 -3.95
C SER A 176 8.01 32.79 -2.94
N GLN A 177 8.32 33.99 -2.42
CA GLN A 177 9.32 34.15 -1.36
C GLN A 177 8.94 33.47 -0.05
N LEU A 178 7.65 33.47 0.30
CA LEU A 178 7.16 32.77 1.48
C LEU A 178 7.30 31.26 1.28
N ILE A 179 6.92 30.76 0.11
CA ILE A 179 7.08 29.35 -0.26
C ILE A 179 8.55 28.92 -0.17
N GLN A 180 9.48 29.69 -0.76
CA GLN A 180 10.91 29.39 -0.68
C GLN A 180 11.40 29.34 0.77
N ARG A 181 11.04 30.32 1.60
CA ARG A 181 11.45 30.34 3.02
C ARG A 181 10.94 29.13 3.81
N LEU A 182 9.75 28.62 3.47
CA LEU A 182 9.20 27.41 4.11
C LEU A 182 9.93 26.16 3.62
N ILE A 183 10.22 26.05 2.33
CA ILE A 183 10.99 24.95 1.75
C ILE A 183 12.40 24.89 2.35
N ASP A 184 13.07 26.04 2.48
CA ASP A 184 14.42 26.12 3.04
C ASP A 184 14.49 25.68 4.51
N LYS A 185 13.37 25.74 5.23
CA LYS A 185 13.24 25.35 6.64
C LYS A 185 12.57 24.00 6.85
N LEU A 186 12.22 23.30 5.77
CA LEU A 186 11.50 22.03 5.86
C LEU A 186 12.41 20.96 6.48
N ASP A 187 12.06 20.49 7.67
CA ASP A 187 12.72 19.39 8.38
C ASP A 187 11.66 18.43 8.91
N ILE A 188 11.53 17.28 8.25
CA ILE A 188 10.61 16.20 8.61
C ILE A 188 11.42 15.11 9.29
N ARG A 189 11.00 14.70 10.48
CA ARG A 189 11.63 13.61 11.24
C ARG A 189 10.57 12.58 11.63
N LEU A 190 10.66 11.40 11.01
CA LEU A 190 9.77 10.28 11.29
C LEU A 190 10.49 9.32 12.24
N VAL A 191 9.89 9.04 13.40
CA VAL A 191 10.51 8.19 14.43
C VAL A 191 9.72 6.89 14.53
N PHE A 192 10.38 5.77 14.26
CA PHE A 192 9.82 4.44 14.45
C PHE A 192 9.74 4.11 15.94
N THR A 193 8.57 3.64 16.36
CA THR A 193 8.33 3.10 17.69
C THR A 193 7.98 1.63 17.56
N ALA A 194 8.30 0.83 18.57
CA ALA A 194 7.87 -0.56 18.59
C ALA A 194 6.34 -0.59 18.63
N HIS A 195 5.73 -1.48 17.86
CA HIS A 195 4.29 -1.66 17.95
C HIS A 195 3.99 -2.56 19.16
N PRO A 196 3.36 -2.05 20.23
CA PRO A 196 3.31 -2.72 21.53
C PRO A 196 2.54 -4.06 21.54
N THR A 197 1.87 -4.38 20.44
CA THR A 197 1.01 -5.57 20.28
C THR A 197 1.21 -6.28 18.95
N GLU A 198 2.40 -6.23 18.35
CA GLU A 198 2.66 -6.99 17.11
C GLU A 198 2.81 -8.49 17.40
N ILE A 199 1.66 -9.12 17.63
CA ILE A 199 1.50 -10.55 17.87
C ILE A 199 1.71 -11.34 16.57
N VAL A 200 1.50 -10.70 15.41
CA VAL A 200 1.56 -11.32 14.08
C VAL A 200 3.01 -11.57 13.66
N ARG A 201 3.34 -12.80 13.23
CA ARG A 201 4.70 -13.16 12.80
C ARG A 201 5.12 -12.44 11.52
N HIS A 202 6.40 -12.06 11.41
CA HIS A 202 6.97 -11.49 10.18
C HIS A 202 6.76 -12.39 8.95
N THR A 203 6.75 -13.72 9.15
CA THR A 203 6.44 -14.70 8.10
C THR A 203 5.05 -14.50 7.50
N ILE A 204 4.05 -14.09 8.31
CA ILE A 204 2.71 -13.77 7.83
C ILE A 204 2.73 -12.50 6.98
N ARG A 205 3.43 -11.44 7.41
CA ARG A 205 3.60 -10.23 6.60
C ARG A 205 4.25 -10.53 5.25
N THR A 206 5.23 -11.44 5.23
CA THR A 206 5.87 -11.88 3.99
C THR A 206 4.87 -12.58 3.07
N LYS A 207 4.01 -13.45 3.60
CA LYS A 207 2.92 -14.11 2.85
C LYS A 207 1.93 -13.09 2.29
N GLN A 208 1.50 -12.12 3.10
CA GLN A 208 0.64 -11.02 2.67
C GLN A 208 1.23 -10.26 1.48
N ARG A 209 2.52 -9.90 1.55
CA ARG A 209 3.22 -9.23 0.44
C ARG A 209 3.29 -10.10 -0.82
N ARG A 210 3.48 -11.41 -0.69
CA ARG A 210 3.49 -12.34 -1.84
C ARG A 210 2.11 -12.43 -2.50
N ILE A 211 1.06 -12.58 -1.70
CA ILE A 211 -0.33 -12.60 -2.19
C ILE A 211 -0.68 -11.29 -2.92
N ALA A 212 -0.32 -10.14 -2.35
CA ALA A 212 -0.52 -8.84 -3.02
C ALA A 212 0.23 -8.75 -4.37
N LYS A 213 1.46 -9.29 -4.46
CA LYS A 213 2.20 -9.37 -5.72
C LYS A 213 1.51 -10.28 -6.74
N ILE A 214 0.95 -11.41 -6.32
CA ILE A 214 0.19 -12.32 -7.19
C ILE A 214 -1.06 -11.60 -7.74
N PHE A 215 -1.79 -10.84 -6.91
CA PHE A 215 -2.91 -10.02 -7.41
C PHE A 215 -2.48 -8.97 -8.42
N GLN A 216 -1.35 -8.29 -8.17
CA GLN A 216 -0.81 -7.34 -9.14
C GLN A 216 -0.47 -8.02 -10.48
N GLN A 217 0.06 -9.25 -10.47
CA GLN A 217 0.37 -10.00 -11.68
C GLN A 217 -0.91 -10.46 -12.41
N LEU A 218 -1.89 -10.99 -11.67
CA LEU A 218 -3.20 -11.38 -12.22
C LEU A 218 -3.90 -10.19 -12.90
N ASP A 219 -3.88 -9.03 -12.26
CA ASP A 219 -4.47 -7.81 -12.84
C ASP A 219 -3.79 -7.41 -14.15
N ARG A 220 -2.45 -7.47 -14.22
CA ARG A 220 -1.70 -7.15 -15.45
C ARG A 220 -2.06 -8.08 -16.60
N VAL A 221 -2.22 -9.38 -16.33
CA VAL A 221 -2.62 -10.37 -17.33
C VAL A 221 -4.04 -10.05 -17.82
N GLU A 222 -4.98 -9.78 -16.92
CA GLU A 222 -6.37 -9.48 -17.26
C GLU A 222 -6.53 -8.14 -18.00
N GLU A 223 -5.76 -7.11 -17.64
CA GLU A 223 -5.69 -5.85 -18.38
C GLU A 223 -5.16 -6.05 -19.80
N SER A 224 -4.08 -6.82 -19.95
CA SER A 224 -3.51 -7.12 -21.27
C SER A 224 -4.48 -7.89 -22.19
N LEU A 225 -5.45 -8.61 -21.62
CA LEU A 225 -6.51 -9.26 -22.39
C LEU A 225 -7.57 -8.24 -22.84
N SER A 226 -7.92 -7.29 -21.96
CA SER A 226 -8.95 -6.28 -22.24
C SER A 226 -8.54 -5.23 -23.28
N GLU A 227 -7.25 -4.88 -23.37
CA GLU A 227 -6.73 -3.88 -24.33
C GLU A 227 -6.59 -4.43 -25.77
N PHE A 228 -6.55 -5.76 -25.93
CA PHE A 228 -6.18 -6.42 -27.20
C PHE A 228 -7.32 -7.20 -27.87
N SER A 229 -8.59 -6.98 -27.50
CA SER A 229 -9.76 -7.46 -28.28
C SER A 229 -9.89 -6.85 -29.70
N GLY A 230 -8.83 -6.25 -30.23
CA GLY A 230 -8.64 -5.93 -31.64
C GLY A 230 -7.35 -6.54 -32.17
N ASN A 231 -7.48 -7.68 -32.88
CA ASN A 231 -6.50 -8.27 -33.82
C ASN A 231 -5.31 -9.08 -33.22
N GLY A 232 -5.54 -10.38 -32.91
CA GLY A 232 -4.47 -11.39 -32.74
C GLY A 232 -4.81 -12.53 -31.77
N GLU A 233 -5.82 -13.36 -32.07
CA GLU A 233 -6.59 -14.09 -31.06
C GLU A 233 -6.08 -15.48 -30.59
N GLN A 234 -5.14 -16.15 -31.28
CA GLN A 234 -4.91 -17.59 -31.02
C GLN A 234 -3.69 -17.94 -30.14
N GLU A 235 -2.50 -17.40 -30.40
CA GLU A 235 -1.30 -17.77 -29.61
C GLU A 235 -1.26 -17.11 -28.22
N LYS A 236 -1.72 -15.85 -28.08
CA LYS A 236 -1.70 -15.12 -26.79
C LYS A 236 -2.79 -15.57 -25.82
N SER A 237 -3.93 -16.07 -26.32
CA SER A 237 -5.03 -16.57 -25.48
C SER A 237 -4.62 -17.84 -24.73
N VAL A 238 -3.90 -18.75 -25.39
CA VAL A 238 -3.32 -19.94 -24.76
C VAL A 238 -2.25 -19.54 -23.75
N VAL A 239 -1.41 -18.54 -24.07
CA VAL A 239 -0.37 -18.07 -23.16
C VAL A 239 -0.95 -17.46 -21.88
N SER A 240 -1.96 -16.61 -22.03
CA SER A 240 -2.62 -15.93 -20.92
C SER A 240 -3.40 -16.91 -20.02
N SER A 241 -3.90 -18.01 -20.59
CA SER A 241 -4.58 -19.07 -19.84
C SER A 241 -3.64 -19.82 -18.89
N TRP A 242 -2.45 -20.23 -19.34
CA TRP A 242 -1.48 -20.90 -18.47
C TRP A 242 -0.89 -19.97 -17.42
N GLU A 243 -0.65 -18.69 -17.76
CA GLU A 243 -0.16 -17.70 -16.80
C GLU A 243 -1.16 -17.48 -15.68
N THR A 244 -2.44 -17.33 -16.03
CA THR A 244 -3.52 -17.16 -15.06
C THR A 244 -3.65 -18.40 -14.18
N GLU A 245 -3.59 -19.60 -14.75
CA GLU A 245 -3.69 -20.85 -13.99
C GLU A 245 -2.50 -21.03 -13.04
N SER A 246 -1.27 -20.78 -13.52
CA SER A 246 -0.06 -20.85 -12.69
C SER A 246 -0.11 -19.85 -11.52
N LEU A 247 -0.62 -18.64 -11.75
CA LEU A 247 -0.79 -17.64 -10.68
C LEU A 247 -1.85 -18.07 -9.66
N LYS A 248 -2.94 -18.72 -10.10
CA LYS A 248 -3.95 -19.30 -9.19
C LYS A 248 -3.40 -20.47 -8.37
N GLU A 249 -2.57 -21.32 -8.98
CA GLU A 249 -1.86 -22.40 -8.27
C GLU A 249 -0.92 -21.81 -7.20
N GLN A 250 -0.13 -20.79 -7.56
CA GLN A 250 0.75 -20.10 -6.61
C GLN A 250 -0.05 -19.45 -5.46
N LEU A 251 -1.19 -18.83 -5.76
CA LEU A 251 -2.09 -18.27 -4.75
C LEU A 251 -2.61 -19.36 -3.81
N THR A 252 -3.01 -20.50 -4.38
CA THR A 252 -3.52 -21.66 -3.62
C THR A 252 -2.47 -22.19 -2.66
N GLU A 253 -1.23 -22.35 -3.13
CA GLU A 253 -0.13 -22.85 -2.29
C GLU A 253 0.29 -21.83 -1.23
N GLU A 254 0.30 -20.52 -1.52
CA GLU A 254 0.57 -19.51 -0.49
C GLU A 254 -0.52 -19.47 0.59
N ILE A 255 -1.79 -19.58 0.22
CA ILE A 255 -2.91 -19.68 1.18
C ILE A 255 -2.83 -20.98 1.98
N ARG A 256 -2.50 -22.12 1.36
CA ARG A 256 -2.27 -23.40 2.05
C ARG A 256 -1.13 -23.31 3.07
N LEU A 257 -0.02 -22.69 2.68
CA LEU A 257 1.11 -22.49 3.58
C LEU A 257 0.75 -21.53 4.72
N TRP A 258 -0.05 -20.49 4.45
CA TRP A 258 -0.56 -19.60 5.50
C TRP A 258 -1.44 -20.38 6.48
N TRP A 259 -2.38 -21.18 5.99
CA TRP A 259 -3.24 -22.03 6.81
C TRP A 259 -2.45 -22.93 7.77
N ARG A 260 -1.25 -23.39 7.39
CA ARG A 260 -0.37 -24.21 8.23
C ARG A 260 0.61 -23.41 9.10
N THR A 261 0.68 -22.09 8.94
CA THR A 261 1.59 -21.20 9.69
C THR A 261 0.86 -20.53 10.84
N ASP A 262 1.34 -20.71 12.07
CA ASP A 262 0.80 -19.99 13.22
C ASP A 262 0.93 -18.48 13.01
N GLU A 263 -0.20 -17.78 13.09
CA GLU A 263 -0.24 -16.32 12.89
C GLU A 263 0.38 -15.57 14.06
N ILE A 264 0.25 -16.15 15.26
CA ILE A 264 0.61 -15.54 16.53
C ILE A 264 1.98 -16.07 16.98
N HIS A 265 2.85 -15.19 17.46
CA HIS A 265 4.03 -15.62 18.21
C HIS A 265 3.57 -16.35 19.49
N GLN A 266 4.04 -17.58 19.69
CA GLN A 266 3.75 -18.34 20.91
C GLN A 266 4.45 -17.74 22.14
N PHE A 267 5.49 -16.94 21.91
CA PHE A 267 6.26 -16.22 22.92
C PHE A 267 6.33 -14.73 22.55
N LYS A 268 6.44 -13.86 23.56
CA LYS A 268 6.65 -12.44 23.31
C LYS A 268 7.94 -12.24 22.49
N PRO A 269 7.92 -11.49 21.37
CA PRO A 269 9.13 -11.16 20.62
C PRO A 269 10.20 -10.57 21.52
N THR A 270 11.47 -10.87 21.23
CA THR A 270 12.59 -10.19 21.88
C THR A 270 12.71 -8.77 21.34
N VAL A 271 13.41 -7.90 22.07
CA VAL A 271 13.67 -6.53 21.61
C VAL A 271 14.43 -6.53 20.28
N LEU A 272 15.31 -7.51 20.05
CA LEU A 272 16.05 -7.63 18.80
C LEU A 272 15.17 -8.06 17.63
N ASP A 273 14.15 -8.90 17.85
CA ASP A 273 13.17 -9.26 16.82
C ASP A 273 12.37 -8.02 16.37
N GLU A 274 12.01 -7.13 17.30
CA GLU A 274 11.36 -5.85 16.99
C GLU A 274 12.30 -4.92 16.21
N VAL A 275 13.59 -4.88 16.59
CA VAL A 275 14.63 -4.12 15.88
C VAL A 275 14.76 -4.60 14.44
N GLU A 276 14.89 -5.92 14.23
CA GLU A 276 15.01 -6.52 12.90
C GLU A 276 13.77 -6.21 12.05
N THR A 277 12.58 -6.39 12.62
CA THR A 277 11.31 -6.07 11.95
C THR A 277 11.23 -4.60 11.54
N THR A 278 11.67 -3.70 12.41
CA THR A 278 11.68 -2.25 12.13
C THR A 278 12.68 -1.91 11.03
N LEU A 279 13.88 -2.47 11.10
CA LEU A 279 14.94 -2.22 10.11
C LEU A 279 14.62 -2.80 8.74
N HIS A 280 13.85 -3.89 8.68
CA HIS A 280 13.33 -4.46 7.43
C HIS A 280 12.56 -3.43 6.60
N TYR A 281 11.75 -2.56 7.24
CA TYR A 281 11.05 -1.47 6.52
C TYR A 281 12.01 -0.44 5.94
N PHE A 282 13.09 -0.14 6.65
CA PHE A 282 14.12 0.77 6.15
C PHE A 282 14.80 0.18 4.92
N GLU A 283 15.16 -1.10 5.00
CA GLU A 283 15.88 -1.82 3.96
C GLU A 283 15.05 -2.00 2.69
N ASP A 284 13.80 -2.45 2.82
CA ASP A 284 12.96 -2.82 1.67
C ASP A 284 12.22 -1.65 1.04
N VAL A 285 11.90 -0.62 1.83
CA VAL A 285 10.96 0.43 1.40
C VAL A 285 11.57 1.81 1.45
N LEU A 286 11.99 2.27 2.64
CA LEU A 286 12.28 3.68 2.86
C LEU A 286 13.53 4.16 2.14
N PHE A 287 14.56 3.33 2.09
CA PHE A 287 15.83 3.66 1.44
C PHE A 287 15.62 3.98 -0.05
N GLU A 288 14.80 3.19 -0.75
CA GLU A 288 14.43 3.41 -2.16
C GLU A 288 13.35 4.48 -2.35
N ALA A 289 12.44 4.63 -1.38
CA ALA A 289 11.33 5.58 -1.46
C ALA A 289 11.78 7.03 -1.24
N THR A 290 12.79 7.28 -0.41
CA THR A 290 13.23 8.63 -0.04
C THR A 290 13.74 9.45 -1.24
N PRO A 291 14.62 8.92 -2.12
CA PRO A 291 15.00 9.61 -3.34
C PRO A 291 13.82 9.87 -4.28
N LYS A 292 12.88 8.92 -4.38
CA LYS A 292 11.67 9.07 -5.20
C LYS A 292 10.75 10.19 -4.67
N LEU A 293 10.60 10.30 -3.35
CA LEU A 293 9.86 11.37 -2.71
C LEU A 293 10.47 12.73 -3.03
N TYR A 294 11.80 12.86 -2.96
CA TYR A 294 12.51 14.08 -3.33
C TYR A 294 12.27 14.45 -4.80
N GLN A 295 12.38 13.49 -5.72
CA GLN A 295 12.13 13.74 -7.15
C GLN A 295 10.69 14.19 -7.40
N ARG A 296 9.71 13.56 -6.75
CA ARG A 296 8.29 13.96 -6.85
C ARG A 296 8.07 15.38 -6.33
N PHE A 297 8.66 15.74 -5.20
CA PHE A 297 8.61 17.12 -4.67
C PHE A 297 9.18 18.10 -5.70
N LYS A 298 10.39 17.83 -6.19
CA LYS A 298 11.09 18.70 -7.15
C LYS A 298 10.27 18.91 -8.42
N GLN A 299 9.73 17.83 -8.99
CA GLN A 299 8.93 17.89 -10.23
C GLN A 299 7.64 18.69 -10.03
N ALA A 300 6.90 18.42 -8.94
CA ALA A 300 5.66 19.11 -8.66
C ALA A 300 5.87 20.61 -8.29
N LEU A 301 6.97 20.93 -7.62
CA LEU A 301 7.35 22.33 -7.36
C LEU A 301 7.65 23.04 -8.68
N HIS A 302 8.50 22.45 -9.52
CA HIS A 302 8.97 23.08 -10.75
C HIS A 302 7.85 23.29 -11.78
N SER A 303 6.83 22.43 -11.80
CA SER A 303 5.67 22.60 -12.70
C SER A 303 4.84 23.85 -12.38
N SER A 304 4.77 24.25 -11.11
CA SER A 304 4.00 25.42 -10.66
C SER A 304 4.86 26.65 -10.46
N PHE A 305 6.10 26.46 -10.00
CA PHE A 305 7.06 27.50 -9.64
C PHE A 305 8.47 27.16 -10.16
N PRO A 306 8.75 27.36 -11.47
CA PRO A 306 10.00 26.94 -12.09
C PRO A 306 11.27 27.53 -11.48
N TYR A 307 11.15 28.72 -10.88
CA TYR A 307 12.28 29.48 -10.30
C TYR A 307 12.57 29.14 -8.84
N LEU A 308 11.72 28.36 -8.18
CA LEU A 308 11.94 27.96 -6.79
C LEU A 308 12.87 26.76 -6.71
N LYS A 309 13.68 26.72 -5.66
CA LYS A 309 14.60 25.62 -5.39
C LYS A 309 13.87 24.55 -4.55
N PRO A 310 14.05 23.26 -4.88
CA PRO A 310 13.57 22.18 -4.02
C PRO A 310 14.29 22.21 -2.65
N PRO A 311 13.78 21.49 -1.64
CA PRO A 311 14.44 21.41 -0.33
C PRO A 311 15.80 20.73 -0.45
N THR A 312 16.59 20.75 0.62
CA THR A 312 17.84 19.98 0.68
C THR A 312 17.56 18.47 0.65
N PHE A 313 18.50 17.64 0.20
CA PHE A 313 18.31 16.18 0.16
C PHE A 313 18.03 15.55 1.54
N ASN A 314 18.40 16.23 2.63
CA ASN A 314 18.20 15.78 4.02
C ASN A 314 16.94 16.37 4.69
N PHE A 315 15.98 16.90 3.92
CA PHE A 315 14.72 17.46 4.45
C PHE A 315 13.83 16.43 5.15
N CYS A 316 14.05 15.14 4.90
CA CYS A 316 13.33 14.04 5.51
C CYS A 316 14.33 13.07 6.16
N LYS A 317 14.14 12.80 7.46
CA LYS A 317 15.02 11.96 8.27
C LYS A 317 14.20 10.91 9.01
N PHE A 318 14.83 9.79 9.27
CA PHE A 318 14.25 8.69 10.03
C PHE A 318 15.04 8.48 11.33
N GLY A 319 14.31 8.32 12.43
CA GLY A 319 14.84 7.87 13.72
C GLY A 319 14.14 6.59 14.16
N SER A 320 14.67 5.94 15.19
CA SER A 320 14.02 4.78 15.80
C SER A 320 14.24 4.80 17.31
N TRP A 321 13.18 4.48 18.06
CA TRP A 321 13.23 4.16 19.48
C TRP A 321 13.40 2.67 19.72
N VAL A 322 13.13 1.84 18.71
CA VAL A 322 13.19 0.38 18.82
C VAL A 322 14.63 -0.06 19.09
N GLY A 323 14.81 -0.85 20.15
CA GLY A 323 16.13 -1.30 20.62
C GLY A 323 16.88 -0.32 21.53
N ALA A 324 16.37 0.89 21.74
CA ALA A 324 17.01 1.91 22.57
C ALA A 324 16.12 2.50 23.67
N ASP A 325 14.80 2.52 23.48
CA ASP A 325 13.86 3.00 24.49
C ASP A 325 13.71 1.99 25.64
N ARG A 326 14.11 2.44 26.83
CA ARG A 326 14.17 1.62 28.05
C ARG A 326 13.05 1.94 29.02
N ASP A 327 12.20 2.93 28.71
CA ASP A 327 11.14 3.36 29.61
C ASP A 327 10.12 2.21 29.80
N GLY A 328 9.98 1.74 31.04
CA GLY A 328 9.10 0.61 31.37
C GLY A 328 9.49 -0.76 30.78
N ASN A 329 10.65 -0.90 30.11
CA ASN A 329 11.05 -2.15 29.44
C ASN A 329 12.41 -2.68 29.94
N PRO A 330 12.44 -3.63 30.89
CA PRO A 330 13.68 -4.19 31.43
C PRO A 330 14.47 -5.02 30.40
N PHE A 331 13.86 -5.45 29.30
CA PHE A 331 14.50 -6.25 28.26
C PHE A 331 15.35 -5.40 27.31
N CYS A 332 15.18 -4.07 27.31
CA CYS A 332 16.08 -3.16 26.60
C CYS A 332 17.34 -2.93 27.45
N THR A 333 18.35 -3.78 27.27
CA THR A 333 19.64 -3.69 27.97
C THR A 333 20.64 -2.86 27.18
N PRO A 334 21.75 -2.36 27.79
CA PRO A 334 22.78 -1.63 27.05
C PRO A 334 23.39 -2.46 25.92
N GLU A 335 23.53 -3.77 26.12
CA GLU A 335 23.99 -4.72 25.11
C GLU A 335 23.04 -4.74 23.90
N VAL A 336 21.72 -4.79 24.14
CA VAL A 336 20.71 -4.73 23.06
C VAL A 336 20.79 -3.40 22.31
N THR A 337 20.97 -2.28 22.99
CA THR A 337 21.13 -0.96 22.34
C THR A 337 22.40 -0.89 21.50
N TRP A 338 23.51 -1.46 21.98
CA TRP A 338 24.75 -1.55 21.21
C TRP A 338 24.58 -2.42 19.96
N GLN A 339 24.01 -3.61 20.11
CA GLN A 339 23.72 -4.52 19.00
C GLN A 339 22.80 -3.87 17.96
N THR A 340 21.78 -3.14 18.41
CA THR A 340 20.87 -2.35 17.55
C THR A 340 21.65 -1.34 16.72
N ALA A 341 22.57 -0.59 17.33
CA ALA A 341 23.40 0.39 16.62
C ALA A 341 24.33 -0.31 15.59
N CYS A 342 24.88 -1.48 15.92
CA CYS A 342 25.67 -2.28 14.99
C CYS A 342 24.85 -2.76 13.79
N TYR A 343 23.61 -3.23 13.99
CA TYR A 343 22.71 -3.64 12.90
C TYR A 343 22.34 -2.46 12.01
N GLN A 344 21.94 -1.33 12.59
CA GLN A 344 21.65 -0.10 11.84
C GLN A 344 22.85 0.32 10.98
N ARG A 345 24.05 0.33 11.56
CA ARG A 345 25.28 0.67 10.83
C ARG A 345 25.54 -0.30 9.68
N LYS A 346 25.42 -1.60 9.92
CA LYS A 346 25.65 -2.64 8.91
C LYS A 346 24.72 -2.46 7.71
N ILE A 347 23.41 -2.33 7.94
CA ILE A 347 22.41 -2.17 6.87
C ILE A 347 22.72 -0.96 5.99
N VAL A 348 23.06 0.17 6.60
CA VAL A 348 23.40 1.39 5.85
C VAL A 348 24.65 1.19 5.00
N LEU A 349 25.71 0.58 5.56
CA LEU A 349 26.94 0.29 4.83
C LEU A 349 26.69 -0.66 3.66
N ASP A 350 25.97 -1.76 3.90
CA ASP A 350 25.66 -2.77 2.88
C ASP A 350 24.88 -2.13 1.71
N LYS A 351 23.90 -1.25 1.99
CA LYS A 351 23.18 -0.51 0.95
C LYS A 351 24.08 0.41 0.13
N TYR A 352 24.97 1.18 0.78
CA TYR A 352 25.87 2.08 0.06
C TYR A 352 26.91 1.33 -0.76
N ILE A 353 27.43 0.21 -0.27
CA ILE A 353 28.34 -0.65 -1.02
C ILE A 353 27.63 -1.16 -2.29
N ASN A 354 26.44 -1.74 -2.16
CA ASN A 354 25.69 -2.26 -3.30
C ASN A 354 25.38 -1.20 -4.36
N ILE A 355 25.02 0.03 -3.95
CA ILE A 355 24.81 1.14 -4.90
C ILE A 355 26.14 1.54 -5.56
N THR A 356 27.22 1.60 -4.79
CA THR A 356 28.53 1.99 -5.32
C THR A 356 28.99 0.98 -6.38
N ASP A 357 28.84 -0.31 -6.11
CA ASP A 357 29.14 -1.38 -7.08
C ASP A 357 28.29 -1.22 -8.35
N SER A 358 26.99 -0.95 -8.19
CA SER A 358 26.09 -0.69 -9.33
C SER A 358 26.50 0.55 -10.14
N LEU A 359 26.98 1.60 -9.47
CA LEU A 359 27.46 2.83 -10.13
C LEU A 359 28.78 2.61 -10.84
N ILE A 360 29.67 1.77 -10.30
CA ILE A 360 30.93 1.39 -10.96
C ILE A 360 30.64 0.71 -12.30
N GLU A 361 29.65 -0.19 -12.34
CA GLU A 361 29.23 -0.84 -13.59
C GLU A 361 28.56 0.14 -14.56
N LEU A 362 27.75 1.08 -14.06
CA LEU A 362 26.99 2.02 -14.87
C LEU A 362 27.84 3.14 -15.47
N LEU A 363 28.80 3.68 -14.71
CA LEU A 363 29.60 4.86 -15.08
C LEU A 363 30.83 4.47 -15.91
N SER A 364 30.61 3.79 -17.03
CA SER A 364 31.65 3.33 -17.95
C SER A 364 32.15 4.42 -18.92
N LEU A 365 32.16 5.68 -18.50
CA LEU A 365 32.46 6.83 -19.36
C LEU A 365 33.94 6.81 -19.78
N SER A 366 34.19 7.14 -21.05
CA SER A 366 35.54 7.19 -21.61
C SER A 366 36.05 8.63 -21.69
N LEU A 367 37.31 8.84 -21.29
CA LEU A 367 38.02 10.11 -21.50
C LEU A 367 38.11 10.51 -22.98
N HIS A 368 37.95 9.56 -23.91
CA HIS A 368 37.94 9.88 -25.34
C HIS A 368 36.64 10.55 -25.80
N TRP A 369 35.53 10.31 -25.10
CA TRP A 369 34.19 10.75 -25.49
C TRP A 369 33.55 11.66 -24.44
N SER A 370 34.26 12.06 -23.40
CA SER A 370 33.73 12.85 -22.28
C SER A 370 34.80 13.74 -21.69
N ASP A 371 34.45 15.01 -21.51
CA ASP A 371 35.27 15.96 -20.75
C ASP A 371 35.09 15.69 -19.26
N VAL A 372 36.21 15.59 -18.54
CA VAL A 372 36.23 15.35 -17.09
C VAL A 372 36.82 16.57 -16.40
N LEU A 373 36.19 16.99 -15.31
CA LEU A 373 36.67 18.10 -14.49
C LEU A 373 38.05 17.75 -13.90
N PRO A 374 39.03 18.70 -13.92
CA PRO A 374 40.37 18.46 -13.38
C PRO A 374 40.35 17.98 -11.93
N GLU A 375 39.44 18.51 -11.10
CA GLU A 375 39.36 18.13 -9.69
C GLU A 375 38.99 16.65 -9.49
N LEU A 376 38.22 16.07 -10.42
CA LEU A 376 37.88 14.65 -10.37
C LEU A 376 39.08 13.79 -10.78
N LEU A 377 39.83 14.19 -11.81
CA LEU A 377 41.04 13.48 -12.24
C LEU A 377 42.11 13.46 -11.16
N ASP A 378 42.27 14.55 -10.43
CA ASP A 378 43.25 14.66 -9.34
C ASP A 378 42.88 13.81 -8.11
N SER A 379 41.62 13.39 -8.00
CA SER A 379 41.10 12.63 -6.84
C SER A 379 41.13 11.10 -7.00
N LEU A 380 41.37 10.61 -8.22
CA LEU A 380 41.52 9.19 -8.55
C LEU A 380 42.97 8.74 -8.31
#